data_AF-A0A9C9G026-F1
#
_entry.id   AF-A0A9C9G026-F1
#
_cell.length_a   1.000
_cell.length_b   1.000
_cell.length_c   1.000
_cell.angle_alpha   90.00
_cell.angle_beta   90.00
_cell.angle_gamma   90.00
#
_symmetry.space_group_name_H-M   'P 1'
#
loop_
_entity.id
_entity.type
_entity.pdbx_description
1 polymer ?
#
loop_
_entity_poly.entity_id
_entity_poly.type
_entity_poly.pdbx_seq_one_letter_code
_entity_poly.pdbx_strand_id
1 'polypeptide(L)'
;MDTNGDGSVASGEKSVILVAGGVASDKGIGLAMHQTFDNTGNPIGSHTGSINGSESPQFDIWGFFGNTGLDYLSSPMNDLGLDANGNHKIDMSGWVVGWNGIDAIPMGGDTANFAIDTGVGTMVCSKASCSNSSTFALSYNAHVPLKDVSGFGGVAYSLKLTGVVGTNLSHIPVPAAVWLFGSGLVGLVGVARRKKAAV
;
A
#
# COMPACT_ATOMS: atom_id res chain seq x y z
N MET A 1 -2.99 -14.25 -6.34
CA MET A 1 -3.58 -15.45 -5.73
C MET A 1 -3.41 -16.60 -6.73
N ASP A 2 -3.31 -17.84 -6.29
CA ASP A 2 -3.30 -19.01 -7.20
C ASP A 2 -4.67 -19.08 -7.89
N THR A 3 -4.71 -18.70 -9.18
CA THR A 3 -5.97 -18.59 -9.94
C THR A 3 -6.30 -19.88 -10.69
N ASN A 4 -5.33 -20.77 -10.83
CA ASN A 4 -5.47 -22.01 -11.57
C ASN A 4 -5.58 -23.26 -10.65
N GLY A 5 -5.38 -23.08 -9.33
CA GLY A 5 -5.49 -24.11 -8.30
C GLY A 5 -4.34 -25.11 -8.30
N ASP A 6 -3.18 -24.77 -8.85
CA ASP A 6 -2.01 -25.66 -8.94
C ASP A 6 -1.13 -25.68 -7.68
N GLY A 7 -1.50 -24.90 -6.66
CA GLY A 7 -0.78 -24.76 -5.39
C GLY A 7 0.41 -23.80 -5.48
N SER A 8 0.58 -23.08 -6.59
CA SER A 8 1.63 -22.10 -6.80
C SER A 8 1.07 -20.80 -7.40
N VAL A 9 1.81 -19.70 -7.29
CA VAL A 9 1.42 -18.42 -7.91
C VAL A 9 2.40 -18.11 -9.04
N ALA A 10 1.97 -18.34 -10.28
CA ALA A 10 2.73 -18.06 -11.47
C ALA A 10 2.80 -16.55 -11.76
N SER A 11 3.76 -16.13 -12.61
CA SER A 11 3.96 -14.70 -12.91
C SER A 11 2.73 -14.00 -13.52
N GLY A 12 1.85 -14.74 -14.20
CA GLY A 12 0.59 -14.22 -14.75
C GLY A 12 -0.54 -14.10 -13.73
N GLU A 13 -0.38 -14.66 -12.54
CA GLU A 13 -1.38 -14.69 -11.44
C GLU A 13 -1.04 -13.70 -10.32
N LYS A 14 0.05 -12.94 -10.53
CA LYS A 14 0.49 -11.87 -9.65
C LYS A 14 -0.29 -10.60 -9.98
N SER A 15 -1.12 -10.17 -9.04
CA SER A 15 -1.67 -8.81 -9.06
C SER A 15 -0.56 -7.82 -8.78
N VAL A 16 -0.39 -6.83 -9.64
CA VAL A 16 0.56 -5.74 -9.40
C VAL A 16 -0.07 -4.77 -8.41
N ILE A 17 0.52 -4.62 -7.22
CA ILE A 17 0.18 -3.53 -6.32
C ILE A 17 0.79 -2.25 -6.89
N LEU A 18 -0.03 -1.44 -7.58
CA LEU A 18 0.38 -0.16 -8.12
C LEU A 18 0.36 0.91 -7.01
N VAL A 19 1.53 1.42 -6.63
CA VAL A 19 1.65 2.56 -5.72
C VAL A 19 1.38 3.86 -6.49
N ALA A 20 0.13 4.31 -6.45
CA ALA A 20 -0.28 5.65 -6.90
C ALA A 20 -0.17 6.68 -5.77
N GLY A 21 0.96 7.39 -5.70
CA GLY A 21 1.03 8.74 -5.14
C GLY A 21 1.19 8.90 -3.61
N GLY A 22 2.32 9.50 -3.22
CA GLY A 22 2.47 10.33 -2.01
C GLY A 22 2.73 9.58 -0.69
N VAL A 23 4.00 9.36 -0.35
CA VAL A 23 4.38 8.96 1.02
C VAL A 23 4.58 10.19 1.88
N ALA A 24 3.92 10.22 3.04
CA ALA A 24 4.22 11.18 4.11
C ALA A 24 5.71 11.09 4.48
N SER A 25 6.30 12.26 4.62
CA SER A 25 7.71 12.50 4.88
C SER A 25 8.12 12.06 6.29
N ASP A 26 8.32 10.77 6.57
CA ASP A 26 9.33 10.30 7.53
C ASP A 26 9.44 8.76 7.59
N LYS A 27 10.62 8.25 7.18
CA LYS A 27 11.29 7.00 7.62
C LYS A 27 10.55 5.64 7.56
N GLY A 28 9.81 5.32 6.49
CA GLY A 28 9.27 3.96 6.26
C GLY A 28 9.32 3.52 4.79
N ILE A 29 9.13 2.22 4.54
CA ILE A 29 8.73 1.75 3.20
C ILE A 29 7.31 2.26 2.98
N GLY A 30 7.20 3.34 2.23
CA GLY A 30 5.92 3.89 1.83
C GLY A 30 5.23 3.00 0.82
N LEU A 31 4.53 1.95 1.27
CA LEU A 31 3.30 1.52 0.60
C LEU A 31 2.22 2.55 0.93
N ALA A 32 2.41 3.80 0.49
CA ALA A 32 1.50 4.87 0.78
C ALA A 32 0.55 5.08 -0.39
N MET A 33 -0.72 4.88 -0.10
CA MET A 33 -1.68 5.91 -0.39
C MET A 33 -2.67 5.99 0.78
N HIS A 34 -3.23 7.17 0.95
CA HIS A 34 -4.41 7.48 1.73
C HIS A 34 -5.43 6.35 1.57
N GLN A 35 -5.47 5.42 2.52
CA GLN A 35 -6.51 4.40 2.58
C GLN A 35 -7.76 5.16 3.00
N THR A 36 -8.72 5.28 2.08
CA THR A 36 -10.05 5.79 2.41
C THR A 36 -10.72 4.75 3.28
N PHE A 37 -10.53 4.92 4.58
CA PHE A 37 -11.17 4.15 5.61
C PHE A 37 -12.57 4.70 5.89
N ASP A 38 -13.45 3.86 6.43
CA ASP A 38 -14.62 4.33 7.12
C ASP A 38 -14.25 5.13 8.38
N ASN A 39 -15.26 5.64 9.07
CA ASN A 39 -15.06 6.42 10.31
C ASN A 39 -14.46 5.60 11.47
N THR A 40 -14.25 4.29 11.28
CA THR A 40 -13.63 3.39 12.25
C THR A 40 -12.21 2.98 11.88
N GLY A 41 -11.67 3.47 10.76
CA GLY A 41 -10.32 3.12 10.32
C GLY A 41 -10.25 1.79 9.56
N ASN A 42 -11.38 1.27 9.09
CA ASN A 42 -11.46 0.03 8.30
C ASN A 42 -11.64 0.34 6.82
N PRO A 43 -11.05 -0.46 5.91
CA PRO A 43 -11.24 -0.27 4.48
C PRO A 43 -12.72 -0.49 4.12
N ILE A 44 -13.18 0.25 3.12
CA ILE A 44 -14.58 0.20 2.69
C ILE A 44 -14.69 -0.80 1.54
N GLY A 45 -15.58 -1.78 1.65
CA GLY A 45 -15.96 -2.62 0.51
C GLY A 45 -15.40 -4.04 0.51
N SER A 46 -14.89 -4.54 1.64
CA SER A 46 -14.98 -6.00 1.87
C SER A 46 -16.46 -6.38 1.82
N HIS A 47 -16.85 -7.33 0.96
CA HIS A 47 -18.23 -7.78 0.91
C HIS A 47 -18.38 -9.19 0.35
N THR A 48 -19.56 -9.76 0.59
CA THR A 48 -20.00 -10.99 -0.07
C THR A 48 -20.18 -10.75 -1.58
N GLY A 49 -19.91 -11.76 -2.39
CA GLY A 49 -20.07 -11.66 -3.84
C GLY A 49 -18.88 -11.01 -4.56
N SER A 50 -19.00 -10.93 -5.89
CA SER A 50 -17.92 -10.52 -6.79
C SER A 50 -17.61 -9.04 -6.72
N ILE A 51 -16.35 -8.70 -7.01
CA ILE A 51 -15.86 -7.32 -7.14
C ILE A 51 -16.80 -6.49 -8.02
N ASN A 52 -17.27 -5.34 -7.52
CA ASN A 52 -18.31 -4.54 -8.17
C ASN A 52 -18.01 -3.04 -8.30
N GLY A 53 -16.84 -2.59 -7.85
CA GLY A 53 -16.38 -1.20 -7.91
C GLY A 53 -16.73 -0.36 -6.68
N SER A 54 -17.37 -0.94 -5.66
CA SER A 54 -17.59 -0.29 -4.36
C SER A 54 -16.38 -0.39 -3.41
N GLU A 55 -15.35 -1.13 -3.80
CA GLU A 55 -14.15 -1.40 -3.01
C GLU A 55 -13.20 -0.22 -2.95
N SER A 56 -12.68 0.03 -1.75
CA SER A 56 -11.79 1.12 -1.42
C SER A 56 -10.86 0.74 -0.25
N PRO A 57 -9.54 0.94 -0.38
CA PRO A 57 -8.85 1.52 -1.52
C PRO A 57 -8.80 0.57 -2.73
N GLN A 58 -8.65 1.12 -3.94
CA GLN A 58 -8.67 0.33 -5.19
C GLN A 58 -7.39 -0.49 -5.45
N PHE A 59 -6.42 -0.48 -4.53
CA PHE A 59 -5.20 -1.27 -4.69
C PHE A 59 -5.36 -2.61 -3.97
N ASP A 60 -4.92 -3.67 -4.65
CA ASP A 60 -4.91 -5.05 -4.17
C ASP A 60 -6.28 -5.63 -3.75
N ILE A 61 -7.30 -5.37 -4.58
CA ILE A 61 -8.58 -6.06 -4.49
C ILE A 61 -8.46 -7.42 -5.18
N TRP A 62 -8.95 -8.46 -4.52
CA TRP A 62 -8.93 -9.83 -5.01
C TRP A 62 -10.24 -10.56 -4.73
N GLY A 63 -10.41 -11.73 -5.35
CA GLY A 63 -11.59 -12.57 -5.16
C GLY A 63 -11.20 -13.96 -4.70
N PHE A 64 -11.89 -14.48 -3.69
CA PHE A 64 -11.68 -15.85 -3.18
C PHE A 64 -13.02 -16.46 -2.77
N PHE A 65 -13.28 -17.69 -3.22
CA PHE A 65 -14.60 -18.34 -3.10
C PHE A 65 -15.79 -17.45 -3.52
N GLY A 66 -15.58 -16.61 -4.55
CA GLY A 66 -16.63 -15.72 -5.07
C GLY A 66 -16.91 -14.49 -4.19
N ASN A 67 -16.10 -14.23 -3.16
CA ASN A 67 -16.22 -13.06 -2.30
C ASN A 67 -15.03 -12.12 -2.50
N THR A 68 -15.31 -10.82 -2.38
CA THR A 68 -14.31 -9.76 -2.44
C THR A 68 -13.41 -9.79 -1.21
N GLY A 69 -12.10 -9.72 -1.45
CA GLY A 69 -11.06 -9.49 -0.45
C GLY A 69 -10.16 -8.33 -0.84
N LEU A 70 -9.43 -7.81 0.14
CA LEU A 70 -8.55 -6.66 0.00
C LEU A 70 -7.46 -6.72 1.06
N ASP A 71 -6.29 -6.18 0.70
CA ASP A 71 -5.15 -6.10 1.60
C ASP A 71 -4.87 -4.64 1.95
N TYR A 72 -4.59 -4.36 3.22
CA TYR A 72 -4.34 -2.99 3.69
C TYR A 72 -3.39 -2.93 4.89
N LEU A 73 -3.08 -1.71 5.30
CA LEU A 73 -2.13 -1.41 6.38
C LEU A 73 -2.81 -0.57 7.44
N SER A 74 -3.03 -1.12 8.64
CA SER A 74 -3.52 -0.39 9.81
C SER A 74 -2.44 0.52 10.42
N SER A 75 -1.16 0.22 10.17
CA SER A 75 -0.01 1.06 10.49
C SER A 75 1.08 0.98 9.41
N PRO A 76 1.92 2.01 9.25
CA PRO A 76 3.02 1.98 8.28
C PRO A 76 4.00 0.84 8.54
N MET A 77 4.52 0.25 7.47
CA MET A 77 5.63 -0.70 7.55
C MET A 77 6.96 0.03 7.73
N ASN A 78 7.77 -0.45 8.68
CA ASN A 78 9.05 0.15 9.01
C ASN A 78 10.21 -0.80 8.71
N ASP A 79 11.34 -0.24 8.30
CA ASP A 79 12.59 -1.00 8.23
C ASP A 79 13.21 -1.10 9.63
N LEU A 80 13.32 -2.33 10.13
CA LEU A 80 13.90 -2.68 11.43
C LEU A 80 15.43 -2.91 11.35
N GLY A 81 16.03 -2.60 10.20
CA GLY A 81 17.43 -2.80 9.91
C GLY A 81 17.72 -4.18 9.32
N LEU A 82 19.01 -4.48 9.17
CA LEU A 82 19.47 -5.69 8.50
C LEU A 82 19.41 -6.93 9.40
N ASP A 83 19.21 -8.09 8.78
CA ASP A 83 19.46 -9.41 9.35
C ASP A 83 20.95 -9.80 9.23
N ALA A 84 21.30 -11.00 9.72
CA ALA A 84 22.68 -11.51 9.64
C ALA A 84 23.18 -11.77 8.21
N ASN A 85 22.26 -11.86 7.24
CA ASN A 85 22.57 -12.10 5.83
C ASN A 85 22.59 -10.79 5.02
N GLY A 86 22.35 -9.63 5.65
CA GLY A 86 22.28 -8.34 4.98
C GLY A 86 20.95 -8.05 4.28
N ASN A 87 19.88 -8.79 4.59
CA ASN A 87 18.53 -8.49 4.11
C ASN A 87 17.81 -7.55 5.08
N HIS A 88 16.87 -6.76 4.58
CA HIS A 88 16.09 -5.85 5.41
C HIS A 88 14.97 -6.61 6.15
N LYS A 89 14.82 -6.32 7.43
CA LYS A 89 13.69 -6.81 8.24
C LYS A 89 12.60 -5.76 8.22
N ILE A 90 11.42 -6.12 7.74
CA ILE A 90 10.31 -5.19 7.60
C ILE A 90 9.26 -5.50 8.65
N ASP A 91 8.87 -4.50 9.43
CA ASP A 91 7.75 -4.57 10.35
C ASP A 91 6.44 -4.67 9.57
N MET A 92 5.77 -5.81 9.73
CA MET A 92 4.50 -6.17 9.10
C MET A 92 3.36 -6.18 10.12
N SER A 93 3.57 -5.68 11.34
CA SER A 93 2.56 -5.69 12.41
C SER A 93 1.24 -4.98 12.04
N GLY A 94 1.32 -4.05 11.09
CA GLY A 94 0.17 -3.34 10.52
C GLY A 94 -0.54 -4.06 9.37
N TRP A 95 -0.09 -5.23 8.90
CA TRP A 95 -0.69 -5.94 7.76
C TRP A 95 -2.06 -6.51 8.11
N VAL A 96 -3.08 -6.17 7.32
CA VAL A 96 -4.45 -6.61 7.54
C VAL A 96 -5.09 -7.05 6.23
N VAL A 97 -5.91 -8.10 6.32
CA VAL A 97 -6.72 -8.62 5.23
C VAL A 97 -8.19 -8.37 5.53
N GLY A 98 -8.94 -7.80 4.58
CA GLY A 98 -10.40 -7.84 4.57
C GLY A 98 -10.88 -8.93 3.62
N TRP A 99 -11.93 -9.68 4.00
CA TRP A 99 -12.52 -10.68 3.10
C TRP A 99 -13.98 -10.98 3.45
N ASN A 100 -14.85 -11.10 2.43
CA ASN A 100 -16.23 -11.57 2.59
C ASN A 100 -17.06 -10.76 3.62
N GLY A 101 -16.87 -9.44 3.64
CA GLY A 101 -17.55 -8.55 4.60
C GLY A 101 -16.93 -8.55 5.99
N ILE A 102 -15.81 -9.25 6.19
CA ILE A 102 -14.97 -9.09 7.37
C ILE A 102 -14.01 -7.95 7.06
N ASP A 103 -14.08 -6.91 7.89
CA ASP A 103 -13.35 -5.67 7.69
C ASP A 103 -11.86 -5.78 8.02
N ALA A 104 -11.52 -6.60 9.03
CA ALA A 104 -10.17 -6.71 9.55
C ALA A 104 -9.83 -8.12 10.06
N ILE A 105 -8.97 -8.81 9.32
CA ILE A 105 -8.28 -10.02 9.73
C ILE A 105 -6.83 -9.63 10.00
N PRO A 106 -6.42 -9.43 11.27
CA PRO A 106 -5.10 -8.90 11.60
C PRO A 106 -4.03 -9.96 11.32
N MET A 107 -3.21 -9.70 10.31
CA MET A 107 -2.14 -10.59 9.85
C MET A 107 -0.77 -10.11 10.34
N GLY A 108 -0.74 -9.27 11.39
CA GLY A 108 0.45 -8.62 11.92
C GLY A 108 1.39 -9.49 12.77
N GLY A 109 1.14 -10.80 12.82
CA GLY A 109 1.91 -11.75 13.63
C GLY A 109 1.19 -12.21 14.89
N ASP A 110 1.56 -13.39 15.37
CA ASP A 110 0.97 -14.06 16.52
C ASP A 110 1.96 -15.05 17.15
N THR A 111 3.07 -14.53 17.67
CA THR A 111 4.10 -15.36 18.32
C THR A 111 3.60 -16.17 19.53
N ALA A 112 2.45 -15.79 20.11
CA ALA A 112 1.85 -16.49 21.23
C ALA A 112 1.26 -17.85 20.82
N ASN A 113 0.68 -17.93 19.62
CA ASN A 113 0.10 -19.18 19.10
C ASN A 113 1.00 -19.84 18.04
N PHE A 114 1.78 -19.04 17.31
CA PHE A 114 2.65 -19.47 16.23
C PHE A 114 4.02 -18.78 16.34
N ALA A 115 5.03 -19.48 16.87
CA ALA A 115 6.35 -18.90 17.10
C ALA A 115 7.03 -18.31 15.85
N ILE A 116 6.63 -18.75 14.65
CA ILE A 116 7.12 -18.25 13.36
C ILE A 116 6.49 -16.92 12.94
N ASP A 117 5.33 -16.56 13.50
CA ASP A 117 4.55 -15.37 13.15
C ASP A 117 5.05 -14.15 13.93
N THR A 118 6.30 -13.78 13.66
CA THR A 118 7.01 -12.70 14.37
C THR A 118 6.51 -11.29 14.02
N GLY A 119 5.62 -11.15 13.04
CA GLY A 119 5.25 -9.85 12.49
C GLY A 119 6.37 -9.19 11.66
N VAL A 120 7.40 -9.96 11.29
CA VAL A 120 8.56 -9.44 10.56
C VAL A 120 8.70 -10.15 9.21
N GLY A 121 8.64 -9.37 8.14
CA GLY A 121 8.96 -9.79 6.78
C GLY A 121 10.45 -9.64 6.45
N THR A 122 10.92 -10.38 5.46
CA THR A 122 12.28 -10.27 4.92
C THR A 122 12.24 -9.66 3.54
N MET A 123 12.91 -8.52 3.35
CA MET A 123 13.07 -7.85 2.07
C MET A 123 14.49 -7.98 1.54
N VAL A 124 14.61 -8.51 0.33
CA VAL A 124 15.86 -8.64 -0.41
C VAL A 124 15.86 -7.65 -1.56
N CYS A 125 16.87 -6.79 -1.64
CA CYS A 125 17.06 -5.91 -2.80
C CYS A 125 18.06 -6.49 -3.79
N SER A 126 17.90 -6.13 -5.07
CA SER A 126 18.88 -6.42 -6.12
C SER A 126 20.24 -5.74 -5.92
N LYS A 127 20.30 -4.70 -5.08
CA LYS A 127 21.54 -4.00 -4.71
C LYS A 127 21.67 -3.98 -3.20
N ALA A 128 22.88 -4.21 -2.70
CA ALA A 128 23.17 -4.26 -1.25
C ALA A 128 22.83 -2.97 -0.50
N SER A 129 22.80 -1.81 -1.18
CA SER A 129 22.43 -0.53 -0.58
C SER A 129 20.93 -0.25 -0.57
N CYS A 130 20.09 -1.13 -1.14
CA CYS A 130 18.66 -0.90 -1.39
C CYS A 130 18.36 0.51 -1.93
N SER A 131 19.24 1.04 -2.78
CA SER A 131 19.11 2.40 -3.29
C SER A 131 17.93 2.54 -4.26
N ASN A 132 17.56 3.78 -4.57
CA ASN A 132 16.52 4.07 -5.55
C ASN A 132 16.73 3.30 -6.86
N SER A 133 15.62 2.88 -7.46
CA SER A 133 15.57 2.01 -8.64
C SER A 133 16.08 0.57 -8.42
N SER A 134 16.43 0.17 -7.19
CA SER A 134 16.66 -1.25 -6.90
C SER A 134 15.33 -1.99 -6.97
N THR A 135 15.31 -3.14 -7.64
CA THR A 135 14.19 -4.08 -7.44
C THR A 135 14.29 -4.69 -6.04
N PHE A 136 13.14 -5.00 -5.44
CA PHE A 136 13.07 -5.71 -4.17
C PHE A 136 12.08 -6.87 -4.23
N ALA A 137 12.30 -7.87 -3.37
CA ALA A 137 11.37 -8.94 -3.06
C ALA A 137 11.19 -9.02 -1.53
N LEU A 138 9.98 -8.70 -1.06
CA LEU A 138 9.55 -8.84 0.32
C LEU A 138 8.77 -10.15 0.46
N SER A 139 9.20 -11.00 1.39
CA SER A 139 8.50 -12.23 1.78
C SER A 139 8.05 -12.11 3.23
N TYR A 140 6.80 -12.47 3.49
CA TYR A 140 6.21 -12.45 4.82
C TYR A 140 5.32 -13.68 5.01
N ASN A 141 5.33 -14.24 6.22
CA ASN A 141 4.49 -15.37 6.59
C ASN A 141 3.75 -15.04 7.88
N ALA A 142 2.50 -15.45 7.95
CA ALA A 142 1.64 -15.35 9.12
C ALA A 142 0.63 -16.50 9.11
N HIS A 143 -0.20 -16.58 10.13
CA HIS A 143 -1.42 -17.37 10.13
C HIS A 143 -2.61 -16.45 10.35
N VAL A 144 -3.76 -16.85 9.82
CA VAL A 144 -5.05 -16.27 10.21
C VAL A 144 -5.20 -16.46 11.73
N PRO A 145 -5.60 -15.43 12.49
CA PRO A 145 -5.80 -15.56 13.94
C PRO A 145 -6.71 -16.73 14.29
N LEU A 146 -6.34 -17.52 15.30
CA LEU A 146 -7.06 -18.76 15.66
C LEU A 146 -8.57 -18.58 15.92
N LYS A 147 -8.98 -17.38 16.35
CA LYS A 147 -10.37 -17.03 16.67
C LYS A 147 -11.02 -16.13 15.64
N ASP A 148 -10.45 -16.07 14.44
CA ASP A 148 -11.00 -15.25 13.38
C ASP A 148 -12.38 -15.76 12.92
N VAL A 149 -13.26 -14.82 12.58
CA VAL A 149 -14.68 -15.09 12.25
C VAL A 149 -14.88 -15.61 10.84
N SER A 150 -13.85 -15.60 9.98
CA SER A 150 -13.90 -16.20 8.64
C SER A 150 -14.03 -17.72 8.64
N GLY A 151 -13.70 -18.38 9.76
CA GLY A 151 -13.60 -19.83 9.85
C GLY A 151 -12.26 -20.40 9.38
N PHE A 152 -11.30 -19.56 8.99
CA PHE A 152 -9.96 -19.96 8.56
C PHE A 152 -8.89 -19.84 9.67
N GLY A 153 -9.28 -19.77 10.94
CA GLY A 153 -8.33 -19.61 12.05
C GLY A 153 -7.21 -20.66 12.02
N GLY A 154 -5.96 -20.19 12.06
CA GLY A 154 -4.75 -21.01 12.00
C GLY A 154 -4.33 -21.46 10.60
N VAL A 155 -5.01 -21.03 9.53
CA VAL A 155 -4.55 -21.27 8.15
C VAL A 155 -3.32 -20.42 7.87
N ALA A 156 -2.29 -21.04 7.30
CA ALA A 156 -1.06 -20.36 6.91
C ALA A 156 -1.30 -19.38 5.75
N TYR A 157 -0.70 -18.21 5.88
CA TYR A 157 -0.71 -17.12 4.91
C TYR A 157 0.73 -16.80 4.52
N SER A 158 0.99 -16.71 3.21
CA SER A 158 2.28 -16.30 2.69
C SER A 158 2.10 -15.18 1.69
N LEU A 159 2.78 -14.07 1.95
CA LEU A 159 2.79 -12.89 1.11
C LEU A 159 4.15 -12.76 0.44
N LYS A 160 4.12 -12.49 -0.87
CA LYS A 160 5.31 -12.09 -1.63
C LYS A 160 5.03 -10.85 -2.44
N LEU A 161 5.68 -9.75 -2.07
CA LEU A 161 5.64 -8.50 -2.80
C LEU A 161 6.94 -8.30 -3.56
N THR A 162 6.85 -7.94 -4.83
CA THR A 162 8.00 -7.55 -5.63
C THR A 162 7.77 -6.18 -6.22
N GLY A 163 8.78 -5.32 -6.19
CA GLY A 163 8.64 -3.97 -6.70
C GLY A 163 9.98 -3.31 -6.98
N VAL A 164 9.93 -1.99 -7.15
CA VAL A 164 11.10 -1.13 -7.33
C VAL A 164 11.10 -0.09 -6.23
N VAL A 165 12.26 0.15 -5.61
CA VAL A 165 12.45 1.21 -4.63
C VAL A 165 12.31 2.55 -5.34
N GLY A 166 11.22 3.27 -5.07
CA GLY A 166 10.94 4.58 -5.65
C GLY A 166 11.63 5.72 -4.90
N THR A 167 11.96 6.79 -5.62
CA THR A 167 12.17 8.10 -5.01
C THR A 167 10.81 8.69 -4.64
N ASN A 168 10.63 9.14 -3.40
CA ASN A 168 9.58 10.13 -3.12
C ASN A 168 9.81 11.30 -4.08
N LEU A 169 8.93 11.46 -5.08
CA LEU A 169 8.90 12.69 -5.85
C LEU A 169 8.42 13.77 -4.88
N SER A 170 9.37 14.53 -4.31
CA SER A 170 9.02 15.76 -3.61
C SER A 170 8.19 16.59 -4.58
N HIS A 171 6.97 16.94 -4.21
CA HIS A 171 6.20 17.97 -4.92
C HIS A 171 7.17 19.11 -5.20
N ILE A 172 7.44 19.37 -6.49
CA ILE A 172 8.23 20.53 -6.88
C ILE A 172 7.39 21.72 -6.39
N PRO A 173 7.86 22.53 -5.43
CA PRO A 173 7.16 23.74 -5.07
C PRO A 173 7.03 24.51 -6.37
N VAL A 174 5.80 24.72 -6.85
CA VAL A 174 5.58 25.55 -8.03
C VAL A 174 6.31 26.86 -7.77
N PRO A 175 7.36 27.18 -8.55
CA PRO A 175 8.23 28.30 -8.19
C PRO A 175 7.38 29.55 -8.01
N ALA A 176 7.78 30.44 -7.09
CA ALA A 176 7.10 31.73 -6.88
C ALA A 176 6.82 32.49 -8.19
N ALA A 177 7.58 32.18 -9.26
CA ALA A 177 7.32 32.58 -10.62
C ALA A 177 5.89 32.31 -11.12
N VAL A 178 5.22 31.21 -10.75
CA VAL A 178 3.82 30.96 -11.18
C VAL A 178 2.86 31.94 -10.52
N TRP A 179 3.08 32.28 -9.25
CA TRP A 179 2.32 33.31 -8.54
C TRP A 179 2.62 34.72 -9.07
N LEU A 180 3.89 35.02 -9.37
CA LEU A 180 4.29 36.29 -10.00
C LEU A 180 3.79 36.43 -11.44
N PHE A 181 3.74 35.33 -12.19
CA PHE A 181 3.23 35.32 -13.55
C PHE A 181 1.70 35.48 -13.57
N GLY A 182 1.00 34.80 -12.65
CA GLY A 182 -0.45 34.96 -12.47
C GLY A 182 -0.82 36.39 -12.05
N SER A 183 -0.15 36.94 -11.04
CA SER A 183 -0.39 38.32 -10.59
C SER A 183 0.02 39.37 -11.63
N GLY A 184 1.12 39.14 -12.36
CA GLY A 184 1.56 39.99 -13.47
C GLY A 184 0.54 40.03 -14.62
N LEU A 185 -0.06 38.90 -14.97
CA LEU A 185 -1.09 38.81 -16.01
C LEU A 185 -2.37 39.57 -15.60
N VAL A 186 -2.82 39.42 -14.35
CA VAL A 186 -3.97 40.17 -13.82
C VAL A 186 -3.68 41.67 -13.80
N GLY A 187 -2.47 42.07 -13.43
CA GLY A 187 -2.02 43.47 -13.51
C GLY A 187 -2.11 44.03 -14.93
N LEU A 188 -1.64 43.28 -15.94
CA LEU A 188 -1.70 43.64 -17.35
C LEU A 188 -3.14 43.80 -17.87
N VAL A 189 -4.05 42.90 -17.49
CA VAL A 189 -5.48 43.01 -17.83
C VAL A 189 -6.10 44.28 -17.22
N GLY A 190 -5.72 44.61 -15.99
CA GLY A 190 -6.17 45.85 -15.32
C GLY A 190 -5.72 47.12 -16.07
N VAL A 191 -4.48 47.16 -16.55
CA VAL A 191 -3.93 48.28 -17.34
C VAL A 191 -4.63 48.39 -18.71
N ALA A 192 -4.89 47.26 -19.38
CA ALA A 192 -5.57 47.22 -20.67
C ALA A 192 -7.01 47.77 -20.60
N ARG A 193 -7.73 47.54 -19.50
CA ARG A 193 -9.09 48.07 -19.31
C ARG A 193 -9.12 49.59 -19.12
N ARG A 194 -8.15 50.18 -18.41
CA ARG A 194 -8.10 51.64 -18.23
C ARG A 194 -7.94 52.38 -19.54
N LYS A 195 -7.19 51.81 -20.50
CA LYS A 195 -7.01 52.42 -21.83
C LYS A 195 -8.29 52.44 -22.66
N LYS A 196 -9.28 51.58 -22.37
CA LYS A 196 -10.60 51.61 -23.03
C LYS A 196 -11.60 52.56 -22.37
N ALA A 197 -11.40 52.95 -21.11
CA ALA A 197 -12.31 53.85 -20.38
C ALA A 197 -11.94 55.34 -20.50
N ALA A 198 -10.82 55.66 -21.17
CA ALA A 198 -10.33 57.02 -21.40
C ALA A 198 -10.61 57.54 -22.82
N VAL A 199 -11.58 56.94 -23.52
CA VAL A 199 -12.12 57.38 -24.83
C VAL A 199 -13.62 57.54 -24.71
#